data_AF-C9L7L4-F1
#
_entry.id   AF-C9L7L4-F1
#
_cell.length_a   1.000
_cell.length_b   1.000
_cell.length_c   1.000
_cell.angle_alpha   90.00
_cell.angle_beta   90.00
_cell.angle_gamma   90.00
#
_symmetry.space_group_name_H-M   'P 1'
#
loop_
_entity.id
_entity.type
_entity.pdbx_description
1 polymer ?
#
loop_
_entity_poly.entity_id
_entity_poly.type
_entity_poly.pdbx_seq_one_letter_code
_entity_poly.pdbx_strand_id
1 'polypeptide(L)'
;MVRIDTSKLHPGMIVKNYKELCKILGIEPKTSNSKIRQLKEIEELISYQKSGHAFIIKEVYDKKTLKFTLSKPRDKRYKNPRNIYTRYISQILLQVINNCSEKQFSNVTFKDICVLLGLVEIDNNEKYVFKNTDGTTLEMTQEQRTLSIQKMESILKSAITSLVNKGYITCQHTERRYTFSFSASINVINLSEMDVQREKQMLHEEFILFITNNYLRKEAVNDTSN
;
A
#
# COMPACT_ATOMS: atom_id res chain seq x y z
N MET A 1 1.96 -9.88 -17.80
CA MET A 1 2.98 -9.80 -16.74
C MET A 1 4.28 -10.36 -17.31
N VAL A 2 5.36 -9.58 -17.41
CA VAL A 2 6.65 -10.06 -17.93
C VAL A 2 7.20 -11.08 -16.92
N ARG A 3 7.48 -12.31 -17.36
CA ARG A 3 8.10 -13.34 -16.52
C ARG A 3 9.60 -13.04 -16.44
N ILE A 4 10.08 -12.77 -15.24
CA ILE A 4 11.50 -12.56 -14.94
C ILE A 4 12.08 -13.92 -14.53
N ASP A 5 13.19 -14.34 -15.12
CA ASP A 5 13.85 -15.63 -14.84
C ASP A 5 15.05 -15.43 -13.91
N THR A 6 14.99 -15.94 -12.68
CA THR A 6 16.07 -15.86 -11.70
C THR A 6 16.95 -17.10 -11.62
N SER A 7 16.67 -18.16 -12.40
CA SER A 7 17.35 -19.47 -12.30
C SER A 7 18.86 -19.42 -12.53
N LYS A 8 19.34 -18.36 -13.21
CA LYS A 8 20.75 -18.15 -13.55
C LYS A 8 21.50 -17.28 -12.54
N LEU A 9 20.86 -16.84 -11.47
CA LEU A 9 21.48 -16.06 -10.40
C LEU A 9 21.74 -16.94 -9.18
N HIS A 10 22.83 -16.64 -8.46
CA HIS A 10 23.16 -17.28 -7.20
C HIS A 10 23.81 -16.28 -6.23
N PRO A 11 23.71 -16.49 -4.89
CA PRO A 11 24.44 -15.70 -3.90
C PRO A 11 25.95 -15.61 -4.21
N GLY A 12 26.54 -14.45 -3.99
CA GLY A 12 27.94 -14.14 -4.29
C GLY A 12 28.25 -13.77 -5.74
N MET A 13 27.32 -13.99 -6.68
CA MET A 13 27.52 -13.66 -8.10
C MET A 13 27.77 -12.15 -8.29
N ILE A 14 28.78 -11.80 -9.08
CA ILE A 14 29.08 -10.42 -9.47
C ILE A 14 28.61 -10.19 -10.91
N VAL A 15 27.64 -9.31 -11.10
CA VAL A 15 27.13 -8.91 -12.41
C VAL A 15 27.68 -7.52 -12.73
N LYS A 16 28.35 -7.33 -13.88
CA LYS A 16 29.18 -6.12 -14.10
C LYS A 16 28.36 -4.84 -14.20
N ASN A 17 27.13 -4.93 -14.70
CA ASN A 17 26.25 -3.79 -14.87
C ASN A 17 24.78 -4.20 -15.03
N TYR A 18 23.91 -3.19 -15.07
CA TYR A 18 22.47 -3.38 -15.23
C TYR A 18 22.05 -4.05 -16.55
N LYS A 19 22.76 -3.81 -17.67
CA LYS A 19 22.42 -4.45 -18.95
C LYS A 19 22.68 -5.95 -18.89
N GLU A 20 23.79 -6.35 -18.28
CA GLU A 20 24.08 -7.78 -18.03
C GLU A 20 23.06 -8.40 -17.08
N LEU A 21 22.68 -7.70 -16.01
CA LEU A 21 21.64 -8.17 -15.09
C LEU A 21 20.32 -8.44 -15.83
N CYS A 22 19.86 -7.49 -16.66
CA CYS A 22 18.67 -7.67 -17.48
C CYS A 22 18.79 -8.86 -18.46
N LYS A 23 19.97 -9.04 -19.08
CA LYS A 23 20.23 -10.18 -19.98
C LYS A 23 20.13 -11.52 -19.26
N ILE A 24 20.71 -11.63 -18.07
CA ILE A 24 20.62 -12.84 -17.23
C ILE A 24 19.17 -13.13 -16.88
N LEU A 25 18.43 -12.09 -16.52
CA LEU A 25 17.01 -12.16 -16.12
C LEU A 25 16.02 -12.35 -17.27
N GLY A 26 16.48 -12.40 -18.52
CA GLY A 26 15.63 -12.56 -19.70
C GLY A 26 14.72 -11.37 -20.01
N ILE A 27 15.07 -10.17 -19.53
CA ILE A 27 14.27 -8.95 -19.71
C ILE A 27 15.01 -7.89 -20.52
N GLU A 28 14.24 -7.08 -21.22
CA GLU A 28 14.79 -5.98 -22.01
C GLU A 28 15.17 -4.78 -21.11
N PRO A 29 16.40 -4.24 -21.20
CA PRO A 29 16.82 -3.09 -20.41
C PRO A 29 15.99 -1.84 -20.75
N LYS A 30 15.56 -1.11 -19.72
CA LYS A 30 14.86 0.18 -19.88
C LYS A 30 15.77 1.36 -19.55
N THR A 31 15.30 2.58 -19.82
CA THR A 31 16.03 3.84 -19.59
C THR A 31 15.24 4.78 -18.67
N SER A 32 15.93 5.79 -18.11
CA SER A 32 15.32 6.85 -17.27
C SER A 32 14.43 6.29 -16.14
N ASN A 33 13.22 6.82 -15.97
CA ASN A 33 12.25 6.39 -14.95
C ASN A 33 11.84 4.92 -15.09
N SER A 34 11.78 4.40 -16.31
CA SER A 34 11.44 2.99 -16.56
C SER A 34 12.54 2.05 -16.06
N LYS A 35 13.82 2.46 -16.14
CA LYS A 35 14.95 1.73 -15.53
C LYS A 35 14.81 1.65 -14.01
N ILE A 36 14.48 2.77 -13.38
CA ILE A 36 14.30 2.84 -11.92
C ILE A 36 13.18 1.90 -11.49
N ARG A 37 12.04 1.91 -12.21
CA ARG A 37 10.92 1.01 -11.95
C ARG A 37 11.32 -0.46 -12.13
N GLN A 38 12.00 -0.79 -13.22
CA GLN A 38 12.42 -2.17 -13.48
C GLN A 38 13.39 -2.68 -12.41
N LEU A 39 14.33 -1.85 -11.93
CA LEU A 39 15.21 -2.22 -10.82
C LEU A 39 14.44 -2.53 -9.54
N LYS A 40 13.36 -1.79 -9.23
CA LYS A 40 12.49 -2.10 -8.09
C LYS A 40 11.79 -3.45 -8.25
N GLU A 41 11.30 -3.76 -9.46
CA GLU A 41 10.69 -5.06 -9.76
C GLU A 41 11.72 -6.21 -9.64
N ILE A 42 12.99 -5.95 -9.96
CA ILE A 42 14.09 -6.90 -9.75
C ILE A 42 14.43 -7.06 -8.26
N GLU A 43 14.40 -5.98 -7.46
CA GLU A 43 14.61 -6.03 -6.00
C GLU A 43 13.54 -6.85 -5.26
N GLU A 44 12.37 -7.08 -5.88
CA GLU A 44 11.39 -8.05 -5.38
C GLU A 44 11.87 -9.50 -5.55
N LEU A 45 12.82 -9.79 -6.43
CA LEU A 45 13.24 -11.14 -6.78
C LEU A 45 14.65 -11.49 -6.28
N ILE A 46 15.48 -10.48 -6.05
CA ILE A 46 16.86 -10.64 -5.58
C ILE A 46 17.27 -9.54 -4.57
N SER A 47 18.16 -9.88 -3.65
CA SER A 47 18.91 -8.93 -2.84
C SER A 47 20.28 -8.70 -3.45
N TYR A 48 20.72 -7.45 -3.57
CA TYR A 48 22.06 -7.15 -4.09
C TYR A 48 22.69 -5.95 -3.38
N GLN A 49 24.02 -5.91 -3.39
CA GLN A 49 24.82 -4.75 -3.02
C GLN A 49 25.48 -4.17 -4.26
N LYS A 50 25.47 -2.84 -4.42
CA LYS A 50 26.21 -2.20 -5.51
C LYS A 50 27.67 -2.00 -5.13
N SER A 51 28.56 -2.25 -6.08
CA SER A 51 29.97 -1.89 -6.03
C SER A 51 30.33 -1.20 -7.35
N GLY A 52 30.37 0.15 -7.32
CA GLY A 52 30.42 0.95 -8.53
C GLY A 52 29.23 0.69 -9.46
N HIS A 53 29.50 0.21 -10.67
CA HIS A 53 28.46 -0.19 -11.64
C HIS A 53 28.00 -1.65 -11.48
N ALA A 54 28.73 -2.46 -10.72
CA ALA A 54 28.47 -3.87 -10.54
C ALA A 54 27.45 -4.14 -9.43
N PHE A 55 26.80 -5.30 -9.55
CA PHE A 55 25.81 -5.82 -8.61
C PHE A 55 26.36 -7.12 -8.02
N ILE A 56 26.55 -7.14 -6.70
CA ILE A 56 26.93 -8.33 -5.95
C ILE A 56 25.64 -8.94 -5.40
N ILE A 57 25.22 -10.07 -5.94
CA ILE A 57 24.01 -10.77 -5.51
C ILE A 57 24.24 -11.31 -4.10
N LYS A 58 23.37 -10.95 -3.17
CA LYS A 58 23.40 -11.44 -1.79
C LYS A 58 22.48 -12.63 -1.63
N GLU A 59 21.26 -12.52 -2.15
CA GLU A 59 20.22 -13.53 -2.02
C GLU A 59 19.38 -13.56 -3.30
N VAL A 60 18.89 -14.74 -3.66
CA VAL A 60 17.91 -14.95 -4.73
C VAL A 60 16.69 -15.59 -4.07
N TYR A 61 15.51 -15.02 -4.30
CA TYR A 61 14.30 -15.52 -3.66
C TYR A 61 13.55 -16.49 -4.59
N ASP A 62 13.04 -17.58 -4.02
CA ASP A 62 12.18 -18.55 -4.72
C ASP A 62 10.81 -17.96 -5.11
N LYS A 63 10.41 -16.87 -4.44
CA LYS A 63 9.15 -16.15 -4.61
C LYS A 63 9.41 -14.64 -4.56
N LYS A 64 8.55 -13.84 -5.19
CA LYS A 64 8.61 -12.37 -5.11
C LYS A 64 8.55 -11.94 -3.64
N THR A 65 9.63 -11.38 -3.14
CA THR A 65 9.75 -10.85 -1.80
C THR A 65 9.37 -9.38 -1.78
N LEU A 66 8.26 -9.06 -1.14
CA LEU A 66 7.88 -7.66 -0.90
C LEU A 66 8.71 -7.12 0.26
N LYS A 67 9.75 -6.34 -0.08
CA LYS A 67 10.46 -5.52 0.90
C LYS A 67 9.69 -4.22 1.11
N PHE A 68 9.03 -4.09 2.26
CA PHE A 68 8.50 -2.81 2.67
C PHE A 68 9.67 -1.89 3.04
N THR A 69 10.05 -1.02 2.13
CA THR A 69 10.93 0.09 2.48
C THR A 69 10.06 1.14 3.17
N LEU A 70 10.33 1.39 4.46
CA LEU A 70 9.89 2.58 5.18
C LEU A 70 10.58 3.81 4.56
N SER A 71 10.27 4.11 3.31
CA SER A 71 10.77 5.31 2.65
C SER A 71 10.08 6.49 3.33
N LYS A 72 10.88 7.38 3.94
CA LYS A 72 10.37 8.58 4.62
C LYS A 72 9.31 9.29 3.74
N PRO A 73 8.23 9.84 4.32
CA PRO A 73 7.12 10.47 3.57
C PRO A 73 7.49 11.67 2.68
N ARG A 74 8.76 12.10 2.66
CA ARG A 74 9.20 13.37 2.05
C ARG A 74 9.67 13.25 0.60
N ASP A 75 9.38 12.16 -0.11
CA ASP A 75 9.68 12.11 -1.55
C ASP A 75 8.69 13.05 -2.29
N LYS A 76 9.22 14.03 -3.05
CA LYS A 76 8.41 15.02 -3.78
C LYS A 76 7.41 14.38 -4.76
N ARG A 77 7.53 13.07 -5.02
CA ARG A 77 6.60 12.22 -5.78
C ARG A 77 5.25 11.96 -5.06
N TYR A 78 5.14 12.22 -3.76
CA TYR A 78 3.89 12.09 -2.99
C TYR A 78 2.97 13.31 -3.09
N LYS A 79 3.28 14.29 -3.95
CA LYS A 79 2.39 15.41 -4.27
C LYS A 79 1.03 14.99 -4.86
N ASN A 80 0.84 13.73 -5.27
CA ASN A 80 -0.46 13.22 -5.69
C ASN A 80 -1.15 12.51 -4.50
N PRO A 81 -2.25 13.07 -3.95
CA PRO A 81 -2.96 12.50 -2.82
C PRO A 81 -3.43 11.05 -3.05
N ARG A 82 -3.71 10.64 -4.29
CA ARG A 82 -4.11 9.24 -4.58
C ARG A 82 -3.03 8.22 -4.26
N ASN A 83 -1.76 8.60 -4.43
CA ASN A 83 -0.64 7.68 -4.23
C ASN A 83 -0.28 7.51 -2.76
N ILE A 84 -0.64 8.46 -1.89
CA ILE A 84 -0.29 8.39 -0.47
C ILE A 84 -1.12 7.33 0.25
N TYR A 85 -2.45 7.34 0.07
CA TYR A 85 -3.33 6.36 0.69
C TYR A 85 -3.08 4.94 0.20
N THR A 86 -2.88 4.79 -1.11
CA THR A 86 -2.62 3.48 -1.73
C THR A 86 -1.40 2.83 -1.10
N ARG A 87 -0.36 3.60 -0.76
CA ARG A 87 0.84 3.10 -0.08
C ARG A 87 0.54 2.55 1.31
N TYR A 88 -0.06 3.36 2.17
CA TYR A 88 -0.39 2.97 3.55
C TYR A 88 -1.29 1.75 3.59
N ILE A 89 -2.39 1.79 2.83
CA ILE A 89 -3.38 0.71 2.79
C ILE A 89 -2.73 -0.58 2.28
N SER A 90 -1.88 -0.49 1.26
CA SER A 90 -1.15 -1.66 0.75
C SER A 90 -0.30 -2.32 1.84
N GLN A 91 0.47 -1.53 2.58
CA GLN A 91 1.35 -2.05 3.63
C GLN A 91 0.56 -2.70 4.77
N ILE A 92 -0.48 -2.02 5.25
CA ILE A 92 -1.31 -2.53 6.36
C ILE A 92 -2.04 -3.80 5.92
N LEU A 93 -2.70 -3.81 4.75
CA LEU A 93 -3.48 -4.95 4.28
C LEU A 93 -2.60 -6.18 4.03
N LEU A 94 -1.44 -6.00 3.40
CA LEU A 94 -0.50 -7.10 3.18
C LEU A 94 0.01 -7.68 4.52
N GLN A 95 0.34 -6.83 5.50
CA GLN A 95 0.79 -7.32 6.80
C GLN A 95 -0.32 -8.09 7.54
N VAL A 96 -1.56 -7.60 7.47
CA VAL A 96 -2.72 -8.27 8.06
C VAL A 96 -2.89 -9.67 7.47
N ILE A 97 -2.90 -9.79 6.15
CA ILE A 97 -3.01 -11.10 5.47
C ILE A 97 -1.82 -12.00 5.87
N ASN A 98 -0.62 -11.42 6.06
CA ASN A 98 0.57 -12.18 6.45
C ASN A 98 0.52 -12.72 7.88
N ASN A 99 -0.19 -12.02 8.77
CA ASN A 99 -0.37 -12.42 10.15
C ASN A 99 -1.52 -13.42 10.33
N CYS A 100 -2.39 -13.61 9.33
CA CYS A 100 -3.39 -14.68 9.34
C CYS A 100 -2.71 -16.05 9.18
N SER A 101 -3.13 -17.02 10.02
CA SER A 101 -2.61 -18.40 10.00
C SER A 101 -2.70 -19.06 8.63
N GLU A 102 -3.78 -18.79 7.90
CA GLU A 102 -4.05 -19.34 6.55
C GLU A 102 -3.50 -18.48 5.41
N LYS A 103 -2.75 -17.41 5.71
CA LYS A 103 -2.29 -16.41 4.71
C LYS A 103 -3.45 -15.84 3.88
N GLN A 104 -4.63 -15.81 4.48
CA GLN A 104 -5.89 -15.41 3.91
C GLN A 104 -6.71 -14.65 4.95
N PHE A 105 -7.30 -13.53 4.52
CA PHE A 105 -8.21 -12.71 5.29
C PHE A 105 -9.59 -12.80 4.65
N SER A 106 -10.42 -13.71 5.17
CA SER A 106 -11.68 -14.14 4.56
C SER A 106 -12.91 -13.59 5.28
N ASN A 107 -14.02 -13.54 4.56
CA ASN A 107 -15.36 -13.24 5.10
C ASN A 107 -15.48 -11.86 5.78
N VAL A 108 -14.67 -10.89 5.35
CA VAL A 108 -14.63 -9.55 5.97
C VAL A 108 -15.52 -8.58 5.20
N THR A 109 -16.27 -7.76 5.91
CA THR A 109 -17.07 -6.71 5.29
C THR A 109 -16.21 -5.49 4.97
N PHE A 110 -16.72 -4.60 4.13
CA PHE A 110 -16.07 -3.32 3.87
C PHE A 110 -15.81 -2.52 5.15
N LYS A 111 -16.77 -2.57 6.09
CA LYS A 111 -16.71 -1.93 7.40
C LYS A 111 -15.52 -2.46 8.20
N ASP A 112 -15.33 -3.77 8.24
CA ASP A 112 -14.24 -4.41 8.97
C ASP A 112 -12.87 -3.98 8.43
N ILE A 113 -12.74 -3.84 7.11
CA ILE A 113 -11.49 -3.38 6.48
C ILE A 113 -11.21 -1.92 6.89
N CYS A 114 -12.22 -1.05 6.88
CA CYS A 114 -12.04 0.35 7.29
C CYS A 114 -11.60 0.50 8.75
N VAL A 115 -12.19 -0.29 9.65
CA VAL A 115 -11.80 -0.33 11.07
C VAL A 115 -10.38 -0.88 11.22
N LEU A 116 -10.07 -1.98 10.54
CA LEU A 116 -8.76 -2.62 10.58
C LEU A 116 -7.63 -1.69 10.10
N LEU A 117 -7.90 -0.87 9.09
CA LEU A 117 -6.99 0.16 8.59
C LEU A 117 -6.81 1.34 9.55
N GLY A 118 -7.65 1.48 10.58
CA GLY A 118 -7.64 2.63 11.50
C GLY A 118 -8.23 3.91 10.91
N LEU A 119 -9.03 3.80 9.84
CA LEU A 119 -9.65 4.97 9.20
C LEU A 119 -10.84 5.51 9.99
N VAL A 120 -11.57 4.62 10.66
CA VAL A 120 -12.82 4.89 11.38
C VAL A 120 -12.97 3.96 12.56
N GLU A 121 -13.77 4.38 13.53
CA GLU A 121 -14.34 3.53 14.55
C GLU A 121 -15.81 3.25 14.27
N ILE A 122 -16.41 2.32 15.02
CA ILE A 122 -17.82 1.99 14.95
C ILE A 122 -18.45 2.31 16.29
N ASP A 123 -19.53 3.10 16.28
CA ASP A 123 -20.31 3.38 17.49
C ASP A 123 -21.24 2.21 17.85
N ASN A 124 -21.93 2.34 18.98
CA ASN A 124 -22.91 1.37 19.46
C ASN A 124 -24.10 1.17 18.49
N ASN A 125 -24.31 2.08 17.55
CA ASN A 125 -25.36 2.01 16.52
C ASN A 125 -24.83 1.48 15.18
N GLU A 126 -23.64 0.89 15.19
CA GLU A 126 -22.93 0.37 14.02
C GLU A 126 -22.59 1.40 12.93
N LYS A 127 -22.53 2.69 13.27
CA LYS A 127 -22.19 3.78 12.34
C LYS A 127 -20.70 4.11 12.39
N TYR A 128 -20.16 4.55 11.25
CA TYR A 128 -18.79 5.04 11.16
C TYR A 128 -18.60 6.32 11.96
N VAL A 129 -17.62 6.33 12.86
CA VAL A 129 -17.17 7.49 13.61
C VAL A 129 -15.78 7.87 13.12
N PHE A 130 -15.64 9.12 12.67
CA PHE A 130 -14.35 9.71 12.35
C PHE A 130 -13.82 10.39 13.61
N LYS A 131 -12.55 10.15 13.94
CA LYS A 131 -11.87 10.81 15.06
C LYS A 131 -10.86 11.82 14.55
N ASN A 132 -10.67 12.88 15.31
CA ASN A 132 -9.54 13.77 15.19
C ASN A 132 -8.25 13.07 15.63
N THR A 133 -7.12 13.70 15.33
CA THR A 133 -5.79 13.20 15.71
C THR A 133 -5.56 13.17 17.22
N ASP A 134 -6.33 13.96 17.98
CA ASP A 134 -6.36 13.95 19.45
C ASP A 134 -7.32 12.89 20.04
N GLY A 135 -7.99 12.11 19.19
CA GLY A 135 -8.94 11.08 19.57
C GLY A 135 -10.37 11.55 19.81
N THR A 136 -10.66 12.85 19.70
CA THR A 136 -12.02 13.38 19.84
C THR A 136 -12.87 13.05 18.62
N THR A 137 -14.20 12.93 18.79
CA THR A 137 -15.11 12.69 17.66
C THR A 137 -15.14 13.91 16.74
N LEU A 138 -15.00 13.67 15.44
CA LEU A 138 -15.15 14.71 14.43
C LEU A 138 -16.64 14.99 14.21
N GLU A 139 -17.07 16.18 14.59
CA GLU A 139 -18.45 16.63 14.38
C GLU A 139 -18.68 16.94 12.89
N MET A 140 -19.76 16.39 12.34
CA MET A 140 -20.06 16.44 10.91
C MET A 140 -21.57 16.41 10.67
N THR A 141 -22.03 17.17 9.67
CA THR A 141 -23.38 17.02 9.13
C THR A 141 -23.54 15.65 8.44
N GLN A 142 -24.79 15.21 8.22
CA GLN A 142 -25.07 13.95 7.51
C GLN A 142 -24.49 13.97 6.08
N GLU A 143 -24.52 15.12 5.40
CA GLU A 143 -23.94 15.28 4.07
C GLU A 143 -22.42 15.13 4.09
N GLN A 144 -21.73 15.84 4.99
CA GLN A 144 -20.28 15.76 5.16
C GLN A 144 -19.84 14.32 5.49
N ARG A 145 -20.60 13.63 6.35
CA ARG A 145 -20.36 12.22 6.68
C ARG A 145 -20.50 11.33 5.45
N THR A 146 -21.54 11.52 4.65
CA THR A 146 -21.76 10.76 3.42
C THR A 146 -20.62 10.95 2.42
N LEU A 147 -20.20 12.19 2.17
CA LEU A 147 -19.07 12.50 1.28
C LEU A 147 -17.76 11.86 1.75
N SER A 148 -17.54 11.86 3.07
CA SER A 148 -16.35 11.27 3.68
C SER A 148 -16.32 9.75 3.54
N ILE A 149 -17.46 9.08 3.72
CA ILE A 149 -17.60 7.64 3.48
C ILE A 149 -17.35 7.32 2.00
N GLN A 150 -17.96 8.07 1.07
CA GLN A 150 -17.74 7.88 -0.36
C GLN A 150 -16.27 8.06 -0.75
N LYS A 151 -15.57 9.02 -0.14
CA LYS A 151 -14.14 9.22 -0.37
C LYS A 151 -13.31 8.05 0.15
N MET A 152 -13.59 7.61 1.37
CA MET A 152 -12.97 6.44 1.99
C MET A 152 -13.11 5.21 1.08
N GLU A 153 -14.33 4.99 0.59
CA GLU A 153 -14.63 3.91 -0.34
C GLU A 153 -13.79 3.97 -1.62
N SER A 154 -13.72 5.14 -2.25
CA SER A 154 -12.95 5.35 -3.46
C SER A 154 -11.46 5.08 -3.26
N ILE A 155 -10.90 5.53 -2.13
CA ILE A 155 -9.50 5.31 -1.76
C ILE A 155 -9.22 3.81 -1.57
N LEU A 156 -10.05 3.12 -0.79
CA LEU A 156 -9.83 1.70 -0.48
C LEU A 156 -9.99 0.83 -1.74
N LYS A 157 -11.02 1.08 -2.54
CA LYS A 157 -11.21 0.40 -3.85
C LYS A 157 -9.97 0.58 -4.73
N SER A 158 -9.46 1.81 -4.86
CA SER A 158 -8.26 2.09 -5.65
C SER A 158 -7.02 1.34 -5.14
N ALA A 159 -6.84 1.28 -3.82
CA ALA A 159 -5.71 0.59 -3.21
C ALA A 159 -5.76 -0.92 -3.43
N ILE A 160 -6.92 -1.55 -3.22
CA ILE A 160 -7.15 -2.98 -3.46
C ILE A 160 -6.90 -3.30 -4.94
N THR A 161 -7.47 -2.53 -5.86
CA THR A 161 -7.23 -2.72 -7.31
C THR A 161 -5.74 -2.61 -7.65
N SER A 162 -5.00 -1.71 -7.01
CA SER A 162 -3.54 -1.61 -7.21
C SER A 162 -2.81 -2.89 -6.78
N LEU A 163 -3.17 -3.44 -5.62
CA LEU A 163 -2.58 -4.69 -5.10
C LEU A 163 -2.86 -5.87 -6.04
N VAL A 164 -4.11 -6.00 -6.50
CA VAL A 164 -4.53 -7.05 -7.44
C VAL A 164 -3.80 -6.91 -8.78
N ASN A 165 -3.72 -5.70 -9.35
CA ASN A 165 -3.05 -5.46 -10.63
C ASN A 165 -1.54 -5.71 -10.57
N LYS A 166 -0.91 -5.50 -9.42
CA LYS A 166 0.49 -5.86 -9.19
C LYS A 166 0.70 -7.36 -8.95
N GLY A 167 -0.40 -8.12 -8.84
CA GLY A 167 -0.38 -9.55 -8.56
C GLY A 167 -0.04 -9.86 -7.10
N TYR A 168 -0.20 -8.91 -6.18
CA TYR A 168 0.17 -9.09 -4.78
C TYR A 168 -0.83 -9.94 -3.99
N ILE A 169 -2.10 -9.75 -4.28
CA ILE A 169 -3.21 -10.48 -3.66
C ILE A 169 -4.22 -10.88 -4.73
N THR A 170 -5.00 -11.90 -4.42
CA THR A 170 -6.29 -12.14 -5.06
C THR A 170 -7.40 -11.56 -4.16
N CYS A 171 -8.46 -11.05 -4.78
CA CYS A 171 -9.62 -10.50 -4.08
C CYS A 171 -10.87 -11.14 -4.65
N GLN A 172 -11.61 -11.88 -3.83
CA GLN A 172 -12.95 -12.37 -4.15
C GLN A 172 -13.97 -11.54 -3.40
N HIS A 173 -15.07 -11.19 -4.08
CA HIS A 173 -16.17 -10.45 -3.49
C HIS A 173 -17.47 -11.20 -3.75
N THR A 174 -18.14 -11.60 -2.68
CA THR A 174 -19.42 -12.31 -2.72
C THR A 174 -20.40 -11.53 -1.85
N GLU A 175 -21.49 -11.07 -2.45
CA GLU A 175 -22.51 -10.20 -1.82
C GLU A 175 -21.92 -8.91 -1.24
N ARG A 176 -21.52 -8.92 0.04
CA ARG A 176 -20.97 -7.81 0.82
C ARG A 176 -19.68 -8.17 1.56
N ARG A 177 -19.11 -9.33 1.24
CA ARG A 177 -17.96 -9.92 1.93
C ARG A 177 -16.80 -10.08 0.98
N TYR A 178 -15.63 -9.74 1.48
CA TYR A 178 -14.36 -9.84 0.79
C TYR A 178 -13.53 -10.98 1.36
N THR A 179 -12.82 -11.64 0.46
CA THR A 179 -11.77 -12.58 0.80
C THR A 179 -10.51 -12.17 0.06
N PHE A 180 -9.45 -11.88 0.83
CA PHE A 180 -8.13 -11.55 0.32
C PHE A 180 -7.17 -12.69 0.62
N SER A 181 -6.46 -13.16 -0.40
CA SER A 181 -5.42 -14.17 -0.24
C SER A 181 -4.15 -13.71 -0.91
N PHE A 182 -2.98 -14.09 -0.37
CA PHE A 182 -1.75 -13.88 -1.10
C PHE A 182 -1.75 -14.65 -2.42
N SER A 183 -1.19 -14.03 -3.46
CA SER A 183 -0.79 -14.79 -4.63
C SER A 183 0.30 -15.78 -4.21
N ALA A 184 0.19 -17.05 -4.65
CA ALA A 184 1.07 -18.15 -4.24
C ALA A 184 2.59 -17.88 -4.43
N SER A 185 2.93 -16.88 -5.25
CA SER A 185 4.27 -16.48 -5.65
C SER A 185 4.91 -15.40 -4.78
N ILE A 186 4.39 -15.11 -3.57
CA ILE A 186 4.86 -13.99 -2.75
C ILE A 186 5.35 -14.41 -1.37
N ASN A 187 6.48 -13.84 -0.97
CA ASN A 187 6.95 -13.78 0.40
C ASN A 187 6.81 -12.33 0.89
N VAL A 188 6.22 -12.11 2.05
CA VAL A 188 6.12 -10.79 2.66
C VAL A 188 7.07 -10.71 3.84
N ILE A 189 7.98 -9.74 3.81
CA ILE A 189 8.81 -9.43 4.98
C ILE A 189 7.93 -8.73 6.01
N ASN A 190 7.86 -9.29 7.21
CA ASN A 190 7.08 -8.72 8.30
C ASN A 190 7.54 -7.29 8.63
N LEU A 191 6.61 -6.35 8.62
CA LEU A 191 6.75 -5.10 9.36
C LEU A 191 6.72 -5.41 10.86
N SER A 192 7.47 -4.64 11.65
CA SER A 192 7.29 -4.69 13.11
C SER A 192 5.89 -4.18 13.47
N GLU A 193 5.34 -4.64 14.58
CA GLU A 193 4.03 -4.16 15.05
C GLU A 193 4.00 -2.63 15.24
N MET A 194 5.11 -2.05 15.69
CA MET A 194 5.29 -0.60 15.78
C MET A 194 5.20 0.10 14.42
N ASP A 195 5.77 -0.48 13.37
CA ASP A 195 5.72 0.09 12.01
C ASP A 195 4.30 0.02 11.44
N VAL A 196 3.57 -1.06 11.69
CA VAL A 196 2.17 -1.18 11.29
C VAL A 196 1.34 -0.09 11.94
N GLN A 197 1.50 0.10 13.25
CA GLN A 197 0.76 1.12 13.98
C GLN A 197 1.10 2.52 13.49
N ARG A 198 2.37 2.78 13.15
CA ARG A 198 2.79 4.04 12.54
C ARG A 198 2.14 4.29 11.18
N GLU A 199 2.08 3.30 10.29
CA GLU A 199 1.45 3.47 8.98
C GLU A 199 -0.07 3.68 9.12
N LYS A 200 -0.73 3.04 10.10
CA LYS A 200 -2.15 3.31 10.44
C LYS A 200 -2.34 4.76 10.90
N GLN A 201 -1.48 5.24 11.81
CA GLN A 201 -1.54 6.62 12.30
C GLN A 201 -1.38 7.63 11.16
N MET A 202 -0.38 7.45 10.30
CA MET A 202 -0.17 8.34 9.16
C MET A 202 -1.32 8.31 8.15
N LEU A 203 -1.91 7.13 7.90
CA LEU A 203 -3.09 7.00 7.06
C LEU A 203 -4.27 7.79 7.63
N HIS A 204 -4.51 7.65 8.93
CA HIS A 204 -5.57 8.35 9.65
C HIS A 204 -5.38 9.86 9.57
N GLU A 205 -4.20 10.38 9.93
CA GLU A 205 -3.87 11.81 9.89
C GLU A 205 -4.11 12.44 8.51
N GLU A 206 -3.61 11.82 7.45
CA GLU A 206 -3.78 12.30 6.07
C GLU A 206 -5.25 12.31 5.64
N PHE A 207 -6.01 11.29 6.05
CA PHE A 207 -7.41 11.18 5.69
C PHE A 207 -8.28 12.21 6.43
N ILE A 208 -8.04 12.44 7.72
CA ILE A 208 -8.73 13.47 8.51
C ILE A 208 -8.38 14.87 8.01
N LEU A 209 -7.12 15.11 7.66
CA LEU A 209 -6.70 16.38 7.05
C LEU A 209 -7.44 16.62 5.71
N PHE A 210 -7.61 15.58 4.90
CA PHE A 210 -8.38 15.68 3.66
C PHE A 210 -9.85 16.01 3.93
N ILE A 211 -10.52 15.30 4.83
CA ILE A 211 -11.93 15.55 5.19
C ILE A 211 -12.10 17.01 5.67
N THR A 212 -11.22 17.43 6.60
CA THR A 212 -11.23 18.78 7.17
C THR A 212 -11.13 19.85 6.10
N ASN A 213 -10.19 19.69 5.17
CA ASN A 213 -9.94 20.69 4.14
C ASN A 213 -11.00 20.73 3.03
N ASN A 214 -11.66 19.61 2.74
CA ASN A 214 -12.51 19.51 1.55
C ASN A 214 -14.01 19.49 1.87
N TYR A 215 -14.40 18.99 3.03
CA TYR A 215 -15.81 18.78 3.39
C TYR A 215 -16.26 19.67 4.56
N LEU A 216 -15.38 19.94 5.53
CA LEU A 216 -15.74 20.74 6.70
C LEU A 216 -15.51 22.25 6.51
N ARG A 217 -14.45 22.66 5.79
CA ARG A 217 -14.10 24.08 5.60
C ARG A 217 -15.06 24.91 4.73
N LYS A 218 -16.12 24.34 4.17
CA LYS A 218 -16.98 25.02 3.18
C LYS A 218 -18.04 26.00 3.74
N GLU A 219 -18.20 26.12 5.07
CA GLU A 219 -19.22 27.01 5.64
C GLU A 219 -18.71 28.38 6.12
N ALA A 220 -17.41 28.67 6.09
CA ALA A 220 -16.89 29.94 6.62
C ALA A 220 -16.88 31.13 5.64
N VAL A 221 -17.35 30.96 4.39
CA VAL A 221 -17.21 32.00 3.33
C VAL A 221 -18.56 32.60 2.88
N ASN A 222 -19.70 32.07 3.33
CA ASN A 222 -21.01 32.57 2.89
C ASN A 222 -21.71 33.53 3.88
N ASP A 223 -21.12 33.83 5.03
CA ASP A 223 -21.68 34.77 6.02
C ASP A 223 -21.11 36.21 5.95
N THR A 224 -20.31 36.53 4.92
CA THR A 224 -19.88 37.91 4.66
C THR A 224 -20.31 38.36 3.28
N SER A 225 -21.62 38.54 3.11
CA SER A 225 -22.21 39.38 2.06
C SER A 225 -23.59 39.84 2.55
N ASN A 226 -23.57 40.79 3.50
CA ASN A 226 -24.64 41.75 3.70
C ASN A 226 -24.64 42.76 2.55
#